data_AF-A0A852MCY8-F1
#
_entry.id   AF-A0A852MCY8-F1
#
_cell.length_a   1.000
_cell.length_b   1.000
_cell.length_c   1.000
_cell.angle_alpha   90.00
_cell.angle_beta   90.00
_cell.angle_gamma   90.00
#
_symmetry.space_group_name_H-M   'P 1'
#
loop_
_entity.id
_entity.type
_entity.pdbx_description
1 polymer ?
#
loop_
_entity_poly.entity_id
_entity_poly.type
_entity_poly.pdbx_seq_one_letter_code
_entity_poly.pdbx_strand_id
1 'polypeptide(L)'
;MKHVTGIRHSPTGQAIVERAHRVLNEYLIKQKEKDSLAPFQRLNKVLFTVNYLCLTEGREELPVVIHHAMVKAGHPLSLPGL
;
A
#
# COMPACT_ATOMS: atom_id res chain seq x y z
N MET A 1 11.49 -17.98 3.91
CA MET A 1 10.06 -17.60 3.97
C MET A 1 9.47 -18.17 5.25
N LYS A 2 8.97 -17.34 6.17
CA LYS A 2 8.22 -17.79 7.36
C LYS A 2 6.76 -17.42 7.13
N HIS A 3 5.84 -18.38 7.13
CA HIS A 3 4.41 -18.12 6.98
C HIS A 3 3.75 -18.01 8.35
N VAL A 4 2.96 -16.96 8.53
CA VAL A 4 2.15 -16.74 9.74
C VAL A 4 0.73 -16.46 9.29
N THR A 5 -0.23 -17.15 9.88
CA THR A 5 -1.66 -16.98 9.62
C THR A 5 -2.32 -16.34 10.83
N GLY A 6 -3.26 -15.42 10.60
CA GLY A 6 -4.00 -14.74 11.66
C GLY A 6 -5.06 -15.61 12.33
N ILE A 7 -5.74 -15.01 13.31
CA ILE A 7 -6.85 -15.63 14.03
C ILE A 7 -8.03 -15.82 13.07
N ARG A 8 -8.61 -17.01 13.05
CA ARG A 8 -9.76 -17.33 12.20
C ARG A 8 -10.92 -16.38 12.53
N HIS A 9 -11.56 -15.85 11.48
CA HIS A 9 -12.70 -14.91 11.57
C HIS A 9 -12.43 -13.58 12.27
N SER A 10 -11.17 -13.25 12.58
CA SER A 10 -10.79 -11.95 13.11
C SER A 10 -10.02 -11.15 12.07
N PRO A 11 -10.61 -10.08 11.49
CA PRO A 11 -9.92 -9.25 10.49
C PRO A 11 -8.86 -8.34 11.12
N THR A 12 -8.85 -8.20 12.45
CA THR A 12 -8.03 -7.21 13.17
C THR A 12 -6.53 -7.38 12.91
N GLY A 13 -6.06 -8.62 12.76
CA GLY A 13 -4.65 -8.92 12.49
C GLY A 13 -4.14 -8.40 11.13
N GLN A 14 -5.03 -7.96 10.23
CA GLN A 14 -4.67 -7.42 8.92
C GLN A 14 -5.29 -6.04 8.65
N ALA A 15 -5.70 -5.32 9.69
CA ALA A 15 -6.40 -4.04 9.54
C ALA A 15 -5.64 -2.99 8.71
N ILE A 16 -4.30 -3.01 8.74
CA ILE A 16 -3.46 -2.12 7.89
C ILE A 16 -3.61 -2.47 6.41
N VAL A 17 -3.63 -3.76 6.07
CA VAL A 17 -3.81 -4.24 4.69
C VAL A 17 -5.19 -3.87 4.18
N GLU A 18 -6.22 -4.08 5.00
CA GLU A 18 -7.61 -3.71 4.68
C GLU A 18 -7.78 -2.20 4.46
N ARG A 19 -7.15 -1.38 5.31
CA ARG A 19 -7.12 0.09 5.12
C ARG A 19 -6.45 0.46 3.79
N ALA A 20 -5.31 -0.15 3.48
CA ALA A 20 -4.60 0.09 2.22
C ALA A 20 -5.44 -0.31 1.01
N HIS A 21 -6.17 -1.43 1.09
CA HIS A 21 -7.10 -1.87 0.04
C HIS A 21 -8.21 -0.84 -0.21
N ARG A 22 -8.81 -0.30 0.86
CA ARG A 22 -9.81 0.77 0.74
C ARG A 22 -9.25 2.02 0.03
N VAL A 23 -8.08 2.48 0.44
CA VAL A 23 -7.41 3.64 -0.20
C VAL A 23 -7.16 3.37 -1.68
N LEU A 24 -6.68 2.17 -2.03
CA LEU A 24 -6.44 1.79 -3.42
C LEU A 24 -7.72 1.86 -4.26
N ASN A 25 -8.83 1.33 -3.75
CA ASN A 25 -10.13 1.38 -4.43
C ASN A 25 -10.64 2.82 -4.62
N GLU A 26 -10.49 3.68 -3.60
CA GLU A 26 -10.86 5.09 -3.72
C GLU A 26 -10.07 5.79 -4.83
N TYR A 27 -8.76 5.56 -4.94
CA TYR A 27 -7.96 6.15 -6.01
C TYR A 27 -8.29 5.55 -7.39
N LEU A 28 -8.61 4.26 -7.48
CA LEU A 28 -9.09 3.64 -8.72
C LEU A 28 -10.40 4.26 -9.23
N ILE A 29 -11.30 4.62 -8.31
CA ILE A 29 -12.55 5.31 -8.65
C ILE A 29 -12.28 6.77 -9.03
N LYS A 30 -11.46 7.49 -8.24
CA LYS A 30 -11.11 8.90 -8.49
C LYS A 30 -10.35 9.10 -9.80
N GLN A 31 -9.43 8.21 -10.13
CA GLN A 31 -8.62 8.25 -11.36
C GLN A 31 -9.26 7.47 -12.51
N LYS A 32 -10.55 7.13 -12.41
CA LYS A 32 -11.30 6.55 -13.53
C LYS A 32 -11.41 7.61 -14.63
N GLU A 33 -10.45 7.61 -15.55
CA GLU A 33 -10.48 8.45 -16.73
C GLU A 33 -11.69 8.11 -17.61
N LYS A 34 -12.09 9.06 -18.46
CA LYS A 34 -13.04 8.80 -19.55
C LYS A 34 -12.44 7.89 -20.62
N ASP A 35 -11.11 7.86 -20.73
CA ASP A 35 -10.40 7.03 -21.70
C ASP A 35 -10.23 5.58 -21.21
N SER A 36 -10.46 4.63 -22.13
CA SER A 36 -10.47 3.19 -21.88
C SER A 36 -9.06 2.61 -21.72
N LEU A 37 -8.33 3.06 -20.69
CA LEU A 37 -7.09 2.40 -20.29
C LEU A 37 -7.35 0.95 -19.88
N ALA A 38 -6.44 0.06 -20.26
CA ALA A 38 -6.50 -1.33 -19.84
C ALA A 38 -6.44 -1.43 -18.30
N PRO A 39 -7.10 -2.42 -17.66
CA PRO A 39 -7.16 -2.52 -16.19
C PRO A 39 -5.79 -2.47 -15.51
N PHE A 40 -4.77 -3.10 -16.10
CA PHE A 40 -3.40 -3.10 -15.59
C PHE A 40 -2.74 -1.72 -15.63
N GLN A 41 -2.95 -0.94 -16.69
CA GLN A 41 -2.41 0.41 -16.81
C GLN A 41 -3.03 1.34 -15.76
N ARG A 42 -4.35 1.23 -15.55
CA ARG A 42 -5.06 1.96 -14.50
C ARG A 42 -4.53 1.61 -13.11
N LEU A 43 -4.29 0.33 -12.84
CA LEU A 43 -3.72 -0.11 -11.56
C LEU A 43 -2.30 0.45 -11.34
N ASN A 44 -1.42 0.37 -12.34
CA ASN A 44 -0.06 0.91 -12.24
C ASN A 44 -0.07 2.43 -11.99
N LYS A 45 -0.95 3.18 -12.67
CA LYS A 45 -1.08 4.62 -12.47
C LYS A 45 -1.46 4.96 -11.02
N VAL A 46 -2.42 4.23 -10.47
CA VAL A 46 -2.84 4.42 -9.08
C VAL A 46 -1.72 4.04 -8.11
N LEU A 47 -1.05 2.89 -8.31
CA LEU A 47 0.06 2.46 -7.47
C LEU A 47 1.23 3.45 -7.52
N PHE A 48 1.53 4.02 -8.69
CA PHE A 48 2.52 5.08 -8.81
C PHE A 48 2.13 6.30 -7.97
N THR A 49 0.88 6.74 -8.09
CA THR A 49 0.38 7.88 -7.31
C THR A 49 0.50 7.64 -5.82
N VAL A 50 -0.03 6.52 -5.33
CA VAL A 50 -0.06 6.21 -3.89
C VAL A 50 1.35 6.04 -3.32
N ASN A 51 2.29 5.45 -4.07
CA ASN A 51 3.63 5.15 -3.55
C ASN A 51 4.66 6.26 -3.77
N TYR A 52 4.52 7.09 -4.81
CA TYR A 52 5.52 8.06 -5.26
C TYR A 52 5.04 9.51 -5.24
N LEU A 53 3.75 9.78 -5.06
CA LEU A 53 3.21 11.16 -5.08
C LEU A 53 2.40 11.52 -3.85
N CYS A 54 1.98 10.54 -3.03
CA CYS A 54 1.17 10.78 -1.84
C CYS A 54 1.93 10.45 -0.55
N LEU A 55 1.80 11.34 0.44
CA LEU A 55 2.19 11.05 1.80
C LEU A 55 1.15 10.16 2.49
N THR A 56 1.62 9.24 3.32
CA THR A 56 0.73 8.47 4.19
C THR A 56 0.41 9.28 5.44
N GLU A 57 -0.80 9.14 5.98
CA GLU A 57 -1.22 9.84 7.19
C GLU A 57 -0.18 9.71 8.32
N GLY A 58 0.25 10.86 8.85
CA GLY A 58 1.24 10.93 9.92
C GLY A 58 2.70 10.71 9.47
N ARG A 59 2.99 10.72 8.17
CA ARG A 59 4.36 10.61 7.64
C ARG A 59 4.74 11.83 6.81
N GLU A 60 5.98 12.28 6.99
CA GLU A 60 6.56 13.40 6.24
C GLU A 60 7.23 12.94 4.93
N GLU A 61 7.52 11.64 4.82
CA GLU A 61 8.17 11.04 3.67
C GLU A 61 7.24 10.11 2.88
N LEU A 62 7.52 10.00 1.58
CA LEU A 62 6.79 9.12 0.67
C LEU A 62 7.04 7.63 0.96
N PRO A 63 6.05 6.75 0.72
CA PRO A 63 6.21 5.31 0.94
C PRO A 63 7.46 4.71 0.28
N VAL A 64 7.81 5.15 -0.92
CA VAL A 64 9.02 4.70 -1.62
C VAL A 64 10.31 5.08 -0.89
N VAL A 65 10.40 6.29 -0.33
CA VAL A 65 11.59 6.76 0.37
C VAL A 65 11.80 5.94 1.64
N ILE A 66 10.72 5.73 2.39
CA ILE A 66 10.72 4.93 3.61
C ILE A 66 11.09 3.49 3.30
N HIS A 67 10.47 2.88 2.29
CA HIS A 67 10.76 1.51 1.89
C HIS A 67 12.23 1.35 1.48
N HIS A 68 12.74 2.26 0.65
CA HIS A 68 14.12 2.24 0.21
C HIS A 68 15.11 2.41 1.38
N ALA A 69 14.82 3.30 2.33
CA ALA A 69 15.61 3.46 3.55
C ALA A 69 15.61 2.19 4.40
N MET A 70 14.46 1.53 4.58
CA MET A 70 14.35 0.27 5.32
C MET A 70 15.16 -0.86 4.67
N VAL A 71 15.07 -1.00 3.35
CA VAL A 71 15.83 -1.98 2.58
C VAL A 71 17.33 -1.72 2.69
N LYS A 72 17.77 -0.46 2.59
CA LYS A 72 19.18 -0.08 2.80
C LYS A 72 19.68 -0.37 4.20
N ALA A 73 18.83 -0.22 5.21
CA ALA A 73 19.16 -0.52 6.61
C ALA A 73 19.22 -2.03 6.92
N GLY A 74 18.98 -2.90 5.94
CA GLY A 74 19.01 -4.35 6.14
C GLY A 74 17.85 -4.90 6.97
N HIS A 75 16.82 -4.09 7.25
CA HIS A 75 15.61 -4.55 7.91
C HIS A 75 14.75 -5.32 6.90
N PRO A 76 14.45 -6.61 7.13
CA PRO A 76 13.36 -7.26 6.40
C PRO A 76 12.05 -6.52 6.71
N LEU A 77 11.06 -6.64 5.82
CA LEU A 77 9.72 -6.03 5.90
C LEU A 77 8.90 -6.47 7.14
N SER A 78 9.42 -6.30 8.36
CA SER A 78 8.65 -6.41 9.58
C SER A 78 7.90 -5.10 9.77
N LEU A 79 6.58 -5.16 9.62
CA LEU A 79 5.66 -4.11 10.07
C LEU A 79 6.03 -3.75 11.53
N PRO A 80 6.27 -2.47 11.85
CA PRO A 80 6.57 -2.08 13.21
C PRO A 80 5.35 -2.35 14.10
N GLY A 81 5.55 -3.13 15.17
CA GLY A 81 4.63 -3.23 16.31
C GLY A 81 3.32 -3.97 16.05
N LEU A 82 3.34 -5.28 16.27
CA LEU A 82 2.24 -6.03 16.87
C LEU A 82 2.72 -6.53 18.22
#